data_AF-A0A4R9WPQ0-F1
#
_entry.id   AF-A0A4R9WPQ0-F1
#
_cell.length_a   1.000
_cell.length_b   1.000
_cell.length_c   1.000
_cell.angle_alpha   90.00
_cell.angle_beta   90.00
_cell.angle_gamma   90.00
#
_symmetry.space_group_name_H-M   'P 1'
#
loop_
_entity.id
_entity.type
_entity.pdbx_description
1 polymer ?
#
loop_
_entity_poly.entity_id
_entity_poly.type
_entity_poly.pdbx_seq_one_letter_code
_entity_poly.pdbx_strand_id
1 'polypeptide(L)'
;ENLPGYFPFTAGVFPFRRENEDPTRMFAGEGDPSRTNRRFKLLSEGMPAKRLSTAFDSVTLYGEEPHERPDIYGKVGNSGVSVATLDDMHALYDGF
;
A
#
# COMPACT_ATOMS: atom_id res chain seq x y z
N GLU A 1 1.75 1.06 36.09
CA GLU A 1 2.44 1.30 34.80
C GLU A 1 2.50 2.81 34.53
N ASN A 2 3.46 3.27 33.72
CA ASN A 2 3.67 4.71 33.43
C ASN A 2 2.71 5.22 32.34
N LEU A 3 2.52 6.55 32.29
CA LEU A 3 1.71 7.22 31.27
C LEU A 3 2.30 7.03 29.86
N PRO A 4 1.47 7.12 28.78
CA PRO A 4 1.97 7.11 27.41
C PRO A 4 3.07 8.17 27.21
N GLY A 5 4.09 7.84 26.42
CA GLY A 5 5.24 8.73 26.17
C GLY A 5 6.33 8.70 27.24
N TYR A 6 6.24 7.84 28.25
CA TYR A 6 7.28 7.67 29.27
C TYR A 6 7.72 6.20 29.36
N PHE A 7 9.04 5.96 29.49
CA PHE A 7 9.62 4.63 29.64
C PHE A 7 8.88 3.81 30.72
N PRO A 8 8.49 2.54 30.50
CA PRO A 8 8.84 1.69 29.36
C PRO A 8 7.83 1.77 28.18
N PHE A 9 7.01 2.82 28.11
CA PHE A 9 6.07 3.10 27.02
C PHE A 9 4.96 2.06 26.86
N THR A 10 4.64 1.32 27.91
CA THR A 10 3.60 0.27 27.89
C THR A 10 2.27 0.77 27.34
N ALA A 11 1.90 2.02 27.68
CA ALA A 11 0.63 2.62 27.26
C ALA A 11 0.72 3.41 25.94
N GLY A 12 1.86 3.41 25.26
CA GLY A 12 2.08 4.11 24.00
C GLY A 12 3.40 4.89 23.96
N VAL A 13 3.98 5.01 22.76
CA VAL A 13 5.26 5.69 22.54
C VAL A 13 5.15 7.22 22.51
N PHE A 14 3.93 7.76 22.38
CA PHE A 14 3.66 9.20 22.39
C PHE A 14 2.70 9.57 23.52
N PRO A 15 2.83 10.77 24.12
CA PRO A 15 1.89 11.24 25.14
C PRO A 15 0.45 11.39 24.65
N PHE A 16 0.26 11.80 23.39
CA PHE A 16 -1.05 12.01 22.77
C PHE A 16 -1.07 11.49 21.33
N ARG A 17 -2.26 11.16 20.81
CA ARG A 17 -2.47 10.81 19.39
C ARG A 17 -2.39 12.09 18.54
N ARG A 18 -2.08 11.94 17.25
CA ARG A 18 -2.17 13.05 16.30
C ARG A 18 -3.63 13.42 16.08
N GLU A 19 -3.92 14.71 16.01
CA GLU A 19 -5.28 15.23 15.82
C GLU A 19 -5.73 15.18 14.35
N ASN A 20 -4.80 15.39 13.40
CA ASN A 20 -5.12 15.57 11.97
C ASN A 20 -4.81 14.34 11.10
N GLU A 21 -4.36 13.24 11.71
CA GLU A 21 -3.89 12.06 10.99
C GLU A 21 -4.34 10.80 11.73
N ASP A 22 -5.52 10.30 11.34
CA ASP A 22 -5.97 8.99 11.80
C ASP A 22 -4.96 7.92 11.36
N PRO A 23 -4.63 6.95 12.23
CA PRO A 23 -3.67 5.90 11.89
C PRO A 23 -4.13 4.98 10.75
N THR A 24 -5.42 4.99 10.40
CA THR A 24 -6.02 4.18 9.34
C THR A 24 -5.18 4.22 8.08
N ARG A 25 -4.84 3.03 7.59
CA ARG A 25 -4.07 2.83 6.37
C ARG A 25 -4.62 1.60 5.67
N MET A 26 -5.47 1.83 4.67
CA MET A 26 -6.15 0.74 3.98
C MET A 26 -5.26 0.10 2.92
N PHE A 27 -5.22 -1.23 2.94
CA PHE A 27 -4.42 -2.06 2.06
C PHE A 27 -5.09 -2.21 0.69
N ALA A 28 -4.34 -2.01 -0.40
CA ALA A 28 -4.83 -2.19 -1.76
C ALA A 28 -3.72 -2.66 -2.70
N GLY A 29 -4.12 -3.52 -3.64
CA GLY A 29 -3.25 -4.05 -4.68
C GLY A 29 -3.96 -5.20 -5.37
N GLU A 30 -4.33 -5.01 -6.62
CA GLU A 30 -4.96 -6.02 -7.46
C GLU A 30 -4.86 -5.59 -8.93
N GLY A 31 -4.43 -6.52 -9.80
CA GLY A 31 -4.35 -6.32 -11.23
C GLY A 31 -3.21 -5.37 -11.63
N ASP A 32 -3.51 -4.48 -12.57
CA ASP A 32 -2.56 -3.51 -13.10
C ASP A 32 -2.43 -2.26 -12.20
N PRO A 33 -1.36 -1.46 -12.39
CA PRO A 33 -1.13 -0.23 -11.63
C PRO A 33 -2.32 0.74 -11.63
N SER A 34 -2.99 0.90 -12.78
CA SER A 34 -4.10 1.85 -12.91
C SER A 34 -5.33 1.41 -12.12
N ARG A 35 -5.61 0.09 -12.05
CA ARG A 35 -6.68 -0.46 -11.20
C ARG A 35 -6.41 -0.21 -9.72
N THR A 36 -5.17 -0.45 -9.29
CA THR A 36 -4.79 -0.19 -7.89
C THR A 36 -4.80 1.31 -7.57
N ASN A 37 -4.37 2.17 -8.49
CA ASN A 37 -4.48 3.63 -8.34
C ASN A 37 -5.93 4.10 -8.15
N ARG A 38 -6.88 3.59 -8.95
CA ARG A 38 -8.32 3.85 -8.75
C ARG A 38 -8.79 3.44 -7.35
N ARG A 39 -8.29 2.31 -6.84
CA ARG A 39 -8.60 1.85 -5.48
C ARG A 39 -8.01 2.77 -4.42
N PHE A 40 -6.79 3.28 -4.59
CA PHE A 40 -6.22 4.28 -3.68
C PHE A 40 -7.03 5.57 -3.65
N LYS A 41 -7.47 6.07 -4.81
CA LYS A 41 -8.30 7.28 -4.92
C LYS A 41 -9.62 7.10 -4.16
N LEU A 42 -10.29 5.96 -4.35
CA LEU A 42 -11.50 5.61 -3.62
C LEU A 42 -11.27 5.48 -2.10
N LEU A 43 -10.24 4.75 -1.69
CA LEU A 43 -9.96 4.49 -0.25
C LEU A 43 -9.61 5.74 0.54
N SER A 44 -9.01 6.72 -0.13
CA SER A 44 -8.55 7.94 0.50
C SER A 44 -9.49 9.12 0.30
N GLU A 45 -10.61 8.93 -0.40
CA GLU A 45 -11.59 9.97 -0.68
C GLU A 45 -12.10 10.61 0.61
N GLY A 46 -12.17 11.95 0.66
CA GLY A 46 -12.59 12.71 1.85
C GLY A 46 -11.61 12.70 3.02
N MET A 47 -10.53 11.91 2.98
CA MET A 47 -9.51 11.91 4.04
C MET A 47 -8.50 13.05 3.83
N PRO A 48 -8.24 13.89 4.86
CA PRO A 48 -7.25 14.98 4.76
C PRO A 48 -5.81 14.45 4.65
N ALA A 49 -5.52 13.29 5.25
CA ALA A 49 -4.23 12.63 5.18
C ALA A 49 -4.30 11.40 4.27
N LYS A 50 -3.45 11.36 3.24
CA LYS A 50 -3.37 10.25 2.27
C LYS A 50 -2.36 9.19 2.74
N ARG A 51 -2.85 8.19 3.46
CA ARG A 51 -2.02 7.07 3.97
C ARG A 51 -2.31 5.80 3.17
N LEU A 52 -1.55 5.60 2.10
CA LEU A 52 -1.69 4.46 1.18
C LEU A 52 -0.90 3.24 1.69
N SER A 53 -1.34 2.03 1.34
CA SER A 53 -0.58 0.80 1.57
C SER A 53 -0.77 -0.16 0.42
N THR A 54 0.35 -0.55 -0.18
CA THR A 54 0.38 -1.28 -1.45
C THR A 54 0.63 -2.77 -1.21
N ALA A 55 -0.14 -3.62 -1.89
CA ALA A 55 0.09 -5.06 -1.99
C ALA A 55 0.62 -5.40 -3.38
N PHE A 56 1.77 -6.05 -3.49
CA PHE A 56 2.32 -6.48 -4.78
C PHE A 56 1.94 -7.94 -5.08
N ASP A 57 1.81 -8.26 -6.37
CA ASP A 57 1.57 -9.65 -6.78
C ASP A 57 2.79 -10.54 -6.47
N SER A 58 2.62 -11.86 -6.55
CA SER A 58 3.74 -12.76 -6.26
C SER A 58 4.89 -12.67 -7.26
N VAL A 59 4.69 -12.11 -8.45
CA VAL A 59 5.75 -12.00 -9.47
C VAL A 59 6.70 -10.86 -9.10
N THR A 60 6.15 -9.67 -8.84
CA THR A 60 6.85 -8.50 -8.31
C THR A 60 7.49 -8.78 -6.95
N LEU A 61 6.82 -9.50 -6.04
CA LEU A 61 7.39 -9.85 -4.73
C LEU A 61 8.67 -10.69 -4.81
N TYR A 62 8.84 -11.45 -5.89
CA TYR A 62 10.03 -12.27 -6.12
C TYR A 62 11.07 -11.58 -7.03
N GLY A 63 10.81 -10.34 -7.46
CA GLY A 63 11.73 -9.59 -8.33
C GLY A 63 11.78 -10.11 -9.77
N GLU A 64 10.72 -10.77 -10.23
CA GLU A 64 10.61 -11.31 -11.57
C GLU A 64 9.79 -10.38 -12.47
N GLU A 65 10.05 -10.44 -13.77
CA GLU A 65 9.25 -9.75 -14.80
C GLU A 65 8.02 -10.60 -15.18
N PRO A 66 6.87 -9.99 -15.50
CA PRO A 66 5.73 -10.68 -16.10
C PRO A 66 6.14 -11.39 -17.40
N HIS A 67 5.68 -12.64 -17.58
CA HIS A 67 6.05 -13.45 -18.74
C HIS A 67 4.89 -14.34 -19.17
N GLU A 68 4.83 -14.69 -20.46
CA GLU A 68 3.85 -15.62 -21.03
C GLU A 68 3.97 -17.07 -20.51
N ARG A 69 5.03 -17.37 -19.74
CA ARG A 69 5.28 -18.73 -19.25
C ARG A 69 4.16 -19.05 -18.25
N PRO A 70 3.44 -20.19 -18.37
CA PRO A 70 2.21 -20.40 -17.60
C PRO A 70 2.35 -20.33 -16.08
N ASP A 71 3.51 -20.69 -15.54
CA ASP A 71 3.85 -20.62 -14.12
C ASP A 71 4.01 -19.18 -13.57
N ILE A 72 4.24 -18.21 -14.45
CA ILE A 72 4.32 -16.77 -14.16
C ILE A 72 2.99 -16.11 -14.54
N TYR A 73 2.53 -16.29 -15.79
CA TYR A 73 1.35 -15.62 -16.35
C TYR A 73 0.11 -15.76 -15.47
N GLY A 74 -0.14 -16.95 -14.92
CA GLY A 74 -1.29 -17.20 -14.05
C GLY A 74 -1.25 -16.48 -12.69
N LYS A 75 -0.13 -15.84 -12.35
CA LYS A 75 0.08 -15.15 -11.07
C LYS A 75 0.17 -13.62 -11.22
N VAL A 76 0.42 -13.13 -12.43
CA VAL A 76 0.54 -11.70 -12.73
C VAL A 76 -0.75 -10.98 -12.36
N GLY A 77 -0.65 -9.96 -11.50
CA GLY A 77 -1.76 -9.14 -11.01
C GLY A 77 -2.74 -9.85 -10.07
N ASN A 78 -2.47 -11.11 -9.68
CA ASN A 78 -3.28 -11.84 -8.71
C ASN A 78 -2.76 -11.62 -7.29
N SER A 79 -3.68 -11.41 -6.35
CA SER A 79 -3.37 -11.15 -4.93
C SER A 79 -2.48 -9.93 -4.67
N GLY A 80 -2.36 -9.03 -5.65
CA GLY A 80 -1.54 -7.83 -5.57
C GLY A 80 -1.46 -7.11 -6.91
N VAL A 81 -0.87 -5.92 -6.91
CA VAL A 81 -0.60 -5.16 -8.13
C VAL A 81 0.67 -5.67 -8.81
N SER A 82 0.65 -5.80 -10.13
CA SER A 82 1.84 -6.11 -10.91
C SER A 82 2.59 -4.83 -11.25
N VAL A 83 3.85 -4.73 -10.81
CA VAL A 83 4.75 -3.61 -11.10
C VAL A 83 6.10 -4.18 -11.47
N ALA A 84 6.53 -3.90 -12.70
CA ALA A 84 7.79 -4.41 -13.21
C ALA A 84 8.70 -3.29 -13.72
N THR A 85 8.11 -2.17 -14.14
CA THR A 85 8.84 -1.00 -14.64
C THR A 85 8.64 0.24 -13.77
N LEU A 86 9.45 1.27 -14.04
CA LEU A 86 9.26 2.58 -13.43
C LEU A 86 7.96 3.25 -13.90
N ASP A 87 7.55 3.03 -15.14
CA ASP A 87 6.30 3.57 -15.69
C ASP A 87 5.07 2.99 -14.98
N ASP A 88 5.12 1.70 -14.62
CA ASP A 88 4.10 1.08 -13.77
C ASP A 88 4.01 1.74 -12.40
N MET A 89 5.17 2.06 -11.80
CA MET A 89 5.22 2.76 -10.52
C MET A 89 4.66 4.19 -10.61
N HIS A 90 4.93 4.88 -11.73
CA HIS A 90 4.31 6.17 -12.01
C HIS A 90 2.79 6.06 -12.13
N ALA A 91 2.29 5.08 -12.89
CA ALA A 91 0.85 4.85 -13.03
C ALA A 91 0.18 4.46 -11.69
N LEU A 92 0.88 3.72 -10.83
CA LEU A 92 0.37 3.29 -9.53
C LEU A 92 0.06 4.47 -8.60
N TYR A 93 0.92 5.49 -8.57
CA TYR A 93 0.79 6.64 -7.66
C TYR A 93 0.37 7.93 -8.36
N ASP A 94 -0.02 7.88 -9.62
CA ASP A 94 -0.49 9.06 -10.35
C ASP A 94 -1.63 9.80 -9.62
N GLY A 95 -1.47 11.12 -9.48
CA GLY A 95 -2.40 12.01 -8.78
C GLY A 95 -2.32 12.01 -7.25
N PHE A 96 -1.28 11.40 -6.66
CA PHE A 96 -0.92 11.52 -5.25
C PHE A 96 0.39 12.29 -5.05
#